data_AF-A0A4Q6FZ05-F1
#
_entry.id   AF-A0A4Q6FZ05-F1
#
_cell.length_a   1.000
_cell.length_b   1.000
_cell.length_c   1.000
_cell.angle_alpha   90.00
_cell.angle_beta   90.00
_cell.angle_gamma   90.00
#
_symmetry.space_group_name_H-M   'P 1'
#
loop_
_entity.id
_entity.type
_entity.pdbx_description
1 polymer ?
#
loop_
_entity_poly.entity_id
_entity_poly.type
_entity_poly.pdbx_seq_one_letter_code
_entity_poly.pdbx_strand_id
1 'polypeptide(L)'
;LKPANIYLRSDGSPLLLDFGAARQTINIDAPMLAPMYTPGFAAPELYSKATTLGPWTDIYSIGAAMYACMTRTMPQPVEARKIDDKSEAQLAKLAGSYSPELVDMVRACLALDPLARPQSVFAMQKVLQAPPTLAPQPEEEAERSPSGWRGIAQRMGLKRS
;
A
#
# COMPACT_ATOMS: atom_id res chain seq x y z
N LEU A 1 9.20 -9.18 -9.76
CA LEU A 1 8.74 -9.96 -8.57
C LEU A 1 7.24 -10.27 -8.68
N LYS A 2 6.76 -11.43 -8.23
CA LYS A 2 5.31 -11.76 -8.15
C LYS A 2 5.02 -12.67 -6.94
N PRO A 3 3.78 -12.75 -6.43
CA PRO A 3 3.45 -13.58 -5.27
C PRO A 3 3.88 -15.04 -5.41
N ALA A 4 3.72 -15.65 -6.60
CA ALA A 4 4.14 -17.03 -6.88
C ALA A 4 5.66 -17.28 -6.72
N ASN A 5 6.48 -16.23 -6.68
CA ASN A 5 7.92 -16.33 -6.46
C ASN A 5 8.30 -16.13 -4.98
N ILE A 6 7.34 -15.92 -4.08
CA ILE A 6 7.56 -15.74 -2.65
C ILE A 6 6.99 -16.95 -1.92
N TYR A 7 7.87 -17.80 -1.39
CA TYR A 7 7.50 -18.94 -0.57
C TYR A 7 7.47 -18.55 0.90
N LEU A 8 6.35 -18.77 1.58
CA LEU A 8 6.27 -18.62 3.03
C LEU A 8 6.65 -19.95 3.69
N ARG A 9 7.74 -19.93 4.45
CA ARG A 9 8.18 -21.09 5.24
C ARG A 9 7.24 -21.33 6.42
N SER A 10 7.35 -22.50 7.04
CA SER A 10 6.54 -22.88 8.21
C SER A 10 6.77 -21.97 9.43
N ASP A 11 7.91 -21.29 9.51
CA ASP A 11 8.23 -20.31 10.54
C ASP A 11 7.69 -18.89 10.23
N GLY A 12 6.97 -18.72 9.11
CA GLY A 12 6.44 -17.44 8.65
C GLY A 12 7.45 -16.57 7.88
N SER A 13 8.71 -16.99 7.75
CA SER A 13 9.70 -16.21 7.01
C SER A 13 9.53 -16.36 5.48
N PRO A 14 9.63 -15.25 4.71
CA PRO A 14 9.55 -15.31 3.25
C PRO A 14 10.88 -15.75 2.63
N LEU A 15 10.80 -16.61 1.61
CA LEU A 15 11.90 -17.04 0.75
C LEU A 15 11.59 -16.66 -0.70
N LEU A 16 12.45 -15.87 -1.32
CA LEU A 16 12.37 -15.56 -2.74
C LEU A 16 12.93 -16.72 -3.57
N LEU A 17 12.10 -17.27 -4.45
CA LEU A 17 12.43 -18.46 -5.25
C LEU A 17 13.16 -18.13 -6.56
N ASP A 18 12.98 -16.92 -7.09
CA ASP A 18 13.40 -16.60 -8.45
C ASP A 18 13.83 -15.13 -8.61
N PHE A 19 15.04 -14.95 -9.14
CA PHE A 19 15.69 -13.68 -9.48
C PHE A 19 15.81 -13.49 -11.01
N GLY A 20 15.05 -14.23 -11.81
CA GLY A 20 15.22 -14.37 -13.27
C GLY A 20 15.29 -13.06 -14.05
N ALA A 21 14.55 -12.03 -13.65
CA ALA A 21 14.62 -10.70 -14.28
C ALA A 21 15.95 -9.97 -13.99
N ALA A 22 16.58 -10.18 -12.83
CA ALA A 22 17.87 -9.59 -12.50
C ALA A 22 19.03 -10.18 -13.33
N ARG A 23 18.87 -11.42 -13.82
CA ARG A 23 19.89 -12.09 -14.66
C ARG A 23 20.01 -11.48 -16.06
N GLN A 24 18.97 -10.81 -16.54
CA GLN A 24 18.94 -10.23 -17.89
C GLN A 24 19.73 -8.91 -17.98
N THR A 25 19.92 -8.20 -16.86
CA THR A 25 20.75 -7.00 -16.78
C THR A 25 22.25 -7.28 -16.95
N ILE A 26 22.69 -8.53 -16.71
CA ILE A 26 24.11 -8.93 -16.72
C ILE A 26 24.59 -9.31 -18.13
N ASN A 27 23.69 -9.71 -19.03
CA ASN A 27 24.02 -10.14 -20.40
C ASN A 27 23.44 -9.16 -21.43
N ILE A 28 24.16 -8.06 -21.65
CA ILE A 28 23.80 -7.03 -22.63
C ILE A 28 23.87 -7.58 -24.08
N ASP A 29 24.67 -8.64 -24.31
CA ASP A 29 24.95 -9.19 -25.64
C ASP A 29 24.22 -10.49 -26.00
N ALA A 30 23.38 -11.05 -25.11
CA ALA A 30 22.62 -12.26 -25.43
C ALA A 30 21.39 -11.90 -26.29
N PRO A 31 21.02 -12.69 -27.32
CA PRO A 31 19.81 -12.46 -28.08
C PRO A 31 18.63 -12.40 -27.11
N MET A 32 17.97 -11.24 -27.07
CA MET A 32 16.82 -11.01 -26.19
C MET A 32 15.72 -12.02 -26.52
N LEU A 33 15.70 -13.15 -25.81
CA LEU A 33 14.46 -13.84 -25.55
C LEU A 33 13.59 -12.78 -24.88
N ALA A 34 12.53 -12.36 -25.58
CA ALA A 34 11.60 -11.33 -25.10
C ALA A 34 11.31 -11.66 -23.63
N PRO A 35 11.67 -10.79 -22.68
CA PRO A 35 11.49 -11.10 -21.29
C PRO A 35 10.03 -11.44 -21.06
N MET A 36 9.76 -12.71 -20.70
CA MET A 36 8.40 -13.17 -20.44
C MET A 36 8.01 -12.68 -19.05
N TYR A 37 7.84 -11.38 -18.92
CA TYR A 37 7.34 -10.78 -17.71
C TYR A 37 5.90 -11.21 -17.48
N THR A 38 5.52 -11.40 -16.22
CA THR A 38 4.12 -11.66 -15.87
C THR A 38 3.34 -10.33 -15.93
N PRO A 39 2.31 -10.21 -16.80
CA PRO A 39 1.54 -8.98 -16.92
C PRO A 39 0.98 -8.52 -15.57
N GLY A 40 0.95 -7.19 -15.36
CA GLY A 40 0.51 -6.57 -14.11
C GLY A 40 1.59 -6.47 -13.03
N PHE A 41 2.58 -7.37 -13.03
CA PHE A 41 3.66 -7.37 -12.03
C PHE A 41 4.96 -6.71 -12.52
N ALA A 42 5.19 -6.63 -13.84
CA ALA A 42 6.35 -5.93 -14.38
C ALA A 42 6.13 -4.42 -14.47
N ALA A 43 7.15 -3.68 -14.06
CA ALA A 43 7.20 -2.23 -14.10
C ALA A 43 7.20 -1.69 -15.54
N PRO A 44 6.65 -0.50 -15.79
CA PRO A 44 6.59 0.13 -17.11
C PRO A 44 7.94 0.22 -17.83
N GLU A 45 9.01 0.55 -17.11
CA GLU A 45 10.35 0.71 -17.65
C GLU A 45 10.96 -0.59 -18.19
N LEU A 46 10.48 -1.76 -17.76
CA LEU A 46 10.95 -3.06 -18.27
C LEU A 46 10.53 -3.32 -19.73
N TYR A 47 9.51 -2.61 -20.22
CA TYR A 47 9.02 -2.73 -21.60
C TYR A 47 9.75 -1.78 -22.57
N SER A 48 10.58 -0.87 -22.05
CA SER A 48 11.31 0.12 -22.84
C SER A 48 12.81 -0.15 -22.80
N LYS A 49 13.43 -0.32 -23.98
CA LYS A 49 14.88 -0.54 -24.09
C LYS A 49 15.72 0.70 -23.75
N ALA A 50 15.11 1.89 -23.73
CA ALA A 50 15.80 3.16 -23.53
C ALA A 50 15.74 3.67 -22.09
N THR A 51 15.12 2.92 -21.18
CA THR A 51 14.88 3.38 -19.80
C THR A 51 15.86 2.73 -18.83
N THR A 52 16.45 3.54 -17.96
CA THR A 52 17.35 3.07 -16.91
C THR A 52 16.56 2.23 -15.89
N LEU A 53 17.06 1.04 -15.60
CA LEU A 53 16.55 0.20 -14.53
C LEU A 53 17.24 0.57 -13.22
N GLY A 54 16.47 0.61 -12.14
CA GLY A 54 16.96 0.87 -10.79
C GLY A 54 16.10 0.21 -9.72
N PRO A 55 16.38 0.44 -8.42
CA PRO A 55 15.63 -0.16 -7.31
C PRO A 55 14.11 0.04 -7.39
N TRP A 56 13.67 1.16 -7.94
CA TRP A 56 12.24 1.47 -8.18
C TRP A 56 11.51 0.46 -9.09
N THR A 57 12.26 -0.29 -9.92
CA THR A 57 11.75 -1.34 -10.81
C THR A 57 11.26 -2.54 -10.00
N ASP A 58 12.07 -2.97 -9.02
CA ASP A 58 11.69 -4.03 -8.10
C ASP A 58 10.60 -3.57 -7.12
N ILE A 59 10.65 -2.31 -6.70
CA ILE A 59 9.65 -1.69 -5.82
C ILE A 59 8.26 -1.69 -6.45
N TYR A 60 8.14 -1.42 -7.77
CA TYR A 60 6.87 -1.60 -8.47
C TYR A 60 6.37 -3.04 -8.37
N SER A 61 7.25 -4.01 -8.61
CA SER A 61 6.88 -5.42 -8.57
C SER A 61 6.46 -5.87 -7.15
N ILE A 62 7.10 -5.33 -6.11
CA ILE A 62 6.72 -5.54 -4.71
C ILE A 62 5.34 -4.93 -4.43
N GLY A 63 5.11 -3.68 -4.85
CA GLY A 63 3.81 -3.03 -4.73
C GLY A 63 2.69 -3.78 -5.45
N ALA A 64 2.97 -4.28 -6.66
CA ALA A 64 2.05 -5.13 -7.43
C ALA A 64 1.73 -6.45 -6.72
N ALA A 65 2.71 -7.09 -6.07
CA ALA A 65 2.48 -8.28 -5.26
C ALA A 65 1.62 -7.98 -4.01
N MET A 66 1.91 -6.89 -3.30
CA MET A 66 1.13 -6.45 -2.14
C MET A 66 -0.32 -6.11 -2.54
N TYR A 67 -0.50 -5.33 -3.61
CA TYR A 67 -1.81 -5.02 -4.18
C TYR A 67 -2.60 -6.31 -4.49
N ALA A 68 -1.95 -7.30 -5.12
CA ALA A 68 -2.60 -8.55 -5.47
C ALA A 68 -3.08 -9.33 -4.24
N CYS A 69 -2.26 -9.35 -3.19
CA CYS A 69 -2.63 -9.97 -1.91
C CYS A 69 -3.79 -9.23 -1.22
N MET A 70 -3.78 -7.89 -1.23
CA MET A 70 -4.79 -7.07 -0.56
C MET A 70 -6.15 -7.09 -1.28
N THR A 71 -6.13 -7.00 -2.60
CA THR A 71 -7.35 -6.95 -3.43
C THR A 71 -7.87 -8.32 -3.84
N ARG A 72 -7.06 -9.38 -3.70
CA ARG A 72 -7.29 -10.72 -4.27
C ARG A 72 -7.46 -10.72 -5.80
N THR A 73 -6.96 -9.68 -6.48
CA THR A 73 -7.03 -9.52 -7.93
C THR A 73 -5.66 -9.18 -8.50
N MET A 74 -5.37 -9.65 -9.71
CA MET A 74 -4.12 -9.24 -10.37
C MET A 74 -4.18 -7.76 -10.76
N PRO A 75 -3.08 -7.00 -10.60
CA PRO A 75 -3.01 -5.64 -11.13
C PRO A 75 -3.25 -5.61 -12.64
N GLN A 76 -3.82 -4.52 -13.14
CA GLN A 76 -3.93 -4.31 -14.58
C GLN A 76 -2.53 -4.29 -15.23
N PRO A 77 -2.35 -4.89 -16.42
CA PRO A 77 -1.14 -4.71 -17.21
C PRO A 77 -0.86 -3.23 -17.47
N VAL A 78 0.41 -2.85 -17.53
CA VAL A 78 0.84 -1.45 -17.69
C VAL A 78 0.17 -0.76 -18.88
N GLU A 79 0.09 -1.43 -20.04
CA GLU A 79 -0.54 -0.85 -21.23
C GLU A 79 -2.02 -0.53 -21.03
N ALA A 80 -2.75 -1.34 -20.24
CA ALA A 80 -4.13 -1.06 -19.89
C ALA A 80 -4.23 0.12 -18.90
N ARG A 81 -3.29 0.22 -17.93
CA ARG A 81 -3.24 1.33 -16.96
C ARG A 81 -2.94 2.68 -17.62
N LYS A 82 -2.14 2.70 -18.69
CA LYS A 82 -1.89 3.93 -19.47
C LYS A 82 -3.15 4.48 -20.15
N ILE A 83 -4.12 3.62 -20.46
CA ILE A 83 -5.39 3.99 -21.09
C ILE A 83 -6.42 4.37 -20.02
N ASP A 84 -6.58 3.52 -19.01
CA ASP A 84 -7.54 3.67 -17.92
C ASP A 84 -7.05 2.94 -16.66
N ASP A 85 -6.45 3.68 -15.74
CA ASP A 85 -5.90 3.14 -14.50
C ASP A 85 -6.97 3.01 -13.42
N LYS A 86 -7.34 1.76 -13.13
CA LYS A 86 -8.35 1.42 -12.12
C LYS A 86 -7.73 1.12 -10.76
N SER A 87 -6.40 1.17 -10.61
CA SER A 87 -5.75 0.80 -9.35
C SER A 87 -6.21 1.70 -8.20
N GLU A 88 -6.39 3.00 -8.45
CA GLU A 88 -6.82 3.94 -7.40
C GLU A 88 -8.22 3.61 -6.87
N ALA A 89 -9.17 3.37 -7.78
CA ALA A 89 -10.53 3.01 -7.41
C ALA A 89 -10.61 1.68 -6.63
N GLN A 90 -9.68 0.75 -6.88
CA GLN A 90 -9.60 -0.51 -6.12
C GLN A 90 -8.92 -0.31 -4.77
N LEU A 91 -7.85 0.49 -4.69
CA LEU A 91 -7.17 0.82 -3.44
C LEU A 91 -8.08 1.61 -2.48
N ALA A 92 -8.90 2.52 -3.00
CA ALA A 92 -9.87 3.27 -2.20
C ALA A 92 -10.88 2.35 -1.47
N LYS A 93 -11.23 1.20 -2.06
CA LYS A 93 -12.13 0.21 -1.43
C LYS A 93 -11.49 -0.54 -0.26
N LEU A 94 -10.17 -0.45 -0.12
CA LEU A 94 -9.43 -1.08 0.98
C LEU A 94 -9.40 -0.21 2.24
N ALA A 95 -9.91 1.02 2.16
CA ALA A 95 -10.04 1.92 3.31
C ALA A 95 -10.81 1.23 4.45
N GLY A 96 -10.26 1.33 5.67
CA GLY A 96 -10.84 0.71 6.87
C GLY A 96 -10.50 -0.78 7.05
N SER A 97 -10.06 -1.49 6.01
CA SER A 97 -9.57 -2.88 6.12
C SER A 97 -8.05 -2.96 6.34
N TYR A 98 -7.33 -1.94 5.88
CA TYR A 98 -5.88 -1.81 6.02
C TYR A 98 -5.55 -0.42 6.56
N SER A 99 -4.35 -0.27 7.14
CA SER A 99 -3.90 1.05 7.61
C SER A 99 -3.72 1.99 6.41
N PRO A 100 -3.98 3.31 6.58
CA PRO A 100 -3.77 4.29 5.52
C PRO A 100 -2.34 4.25 4.98
N GLU A 101 -1.34 4.08 5.84
CA GLU A 101 0.08 4.03 5.47
C GLU A 101 0.39 2.85 4.55
N LEU A 102 -0.25 1.70 4.77
CA LEU A 102 -0.07 0.53 3.91
C LEU A 102 -0.66 0.78 2.52
N VAL A 103 -1.88 1.32 2.47
CA VAL A 103 -2.59 1.63 1.22
C VAL A 103 -1.81 2.69 0.43
N ASP A 104 -1.36 3.74 1.11
CA ASP A 104 -0.58 4.82 0.52
C ASP A 104 0.78 4.34 0.02
N MET A 105 1.45 3.45 0.76
CA MET A 105 2.69 2.85 0.29
C MET A 105 2.48 2.00 -0.96
N VAL A 106 1.45 1.16 -0.99
CA VAL A 106 1.14 0.35 -2.20
C VAL A 106 0.80 1.24 -3.38
N ARG A 107 0.04 2.34 -3.16
CA ARG A 107 -0.22 3.36 -4.18
C ARG A 107 1.08 3.95 -4.73
N ALA A 108 1.99 4.39 -3.85
CA ALA A 108 3.26 4.98 -4.24
C ALA A 108 4.14 4.00 -5.02
N CYS A 109 4.21 2.73 -4.60
CA CYS A 109 4.95 1.69 -5.31
C CYS A 109 4.40 1.44 -6.73
N LEU A 110 3.08 1.57 -6.92
CA LEU A 110 2.41 1.34 -8.21
C LEU A 110 2.40 2.54 -9.15
N ALA A 111 3.02 3.68 -8.79
CA ALA A 111 3.11 4.84 -9.67
C ALA A 111 3.75 4.47 -11.02
N LEU A 112 3.19 4.96 -12.13
CA LEU A 112 3.75 4.69 -13.46
C LEU A 112 5.10 5.40 -13.64
N ASP A 113 5.23 6.62 -13.10
CA ASP A 113 6.50 7.34 -13.02
C ASP A 113 7.42 6.69 -11.97
N PRO A 114 8.62 6.20 -12.35
CA PRO A 114 9.58 5.62 -11.40
C PRO A 114 10.08 6.61 -10.34
N LEU A 115 10.10 7.91 -10.62
CA LEU A 115 10.56 8.93 -9.66
C LEU A 115 9.53 9.23 -8.57
N ALA A 116 8.25 8.95 -8.84
CA ALA A 116 7.17 9.06 -7.86
C ALA A 116 7.13 7.87 -6.87
N ARG A 117 7.93 6.83 -7.10
CA ARG A 117 8.01 5.65 -6.23
C ARG A 117 9.03 5.87 -5.10
N PRO A 118 8.97 5.08 -4.01
CA PRO A 118 10.10 4.96 -3.10
C PRO A 118 11.37 4.58 -3.86
N GLN A 119 12.49 5.22 -3.54
CA GLN A 119 13.75 5.01 -4.24
C GLN A 119 14.61 3.88 -3.63
N SER A 120 14.15 3.31 -2.50
CA SER A 120 14.79 2.14 -1.89
C SER A 120 13.79 1.33 -1.06
N VAL A 121 14.08 0.04 -0.91
CA VAL A 121 13.32 -0.84 0.00
C VAL A 121 13.46 -0.37 1.46
N PHE A 122 14.59 0.22 1.83
CA PHE A 122 14.78 0.81 3.16
C PHE A 122 13.78 1.94 3.44
N ALA A 123 13.55 2.83 2.46
CA ALA A 123 12.55 3.89 2.59
C ALA A 123 11.13 3.31 2.80
N MET A 124 10.80 2.23 2.07
CA MET A 124 9.54 1.51 2.24
C MET A 124 9.42 0.89 3.64
N GLN A 125 10.45 0.17 4.09
CA GLN A 125 10.49 -0.46 5.41
C GLN A 125 10.31 0.56 6.53
N LYS A 126 10.97 1.72 6.45
CA LYS A 126 10.89 2.76 7.47
C LYS A 126 9.44 3.26 7.66
N VAL A 127 8.69 3.42 6.58
CA VAL A 127 7.28 3.84 6.65
C VAL A 127 6.41 2.72 7.20
N LEU A 128 6.59 1.48 6.73
CA LEU A 128 5.77 0.33 7.14
C LEU A 128 6.03 -0.14 8.58
N GLN A 129 7.20 0.17 9.15
CA GLN A 129 7.55 -0.14 10.54
C GLN A 129 7.19 0.99 11.51
N ALA A 130 6.81 2.17 11.00
CA ALA A 130 6.33 3.22 11.87
C ALA A 130 4.99 2.80 12.52
N PRO A 131 4.74 3.16 13.78
CA PRO A 131 3.44 2.94 14.39
C PRO A 131 2.37 3.63 13.54
N PRO A 132 1.19 3.01 13.33
CA PRO A 132 0.12 3.63 12.56
C PRO A 132 -0.24 4.96 13.20
N THR A 133 -0.39 6.00 12.40
CA THR A 133 -0.89 7.28 12.88
C THR A 133 -2.35 7.04 13.25
N LEU A 134 -2.62 6.88 14.55
CA LEU A 134 -3.99 6.77 15.04
C LEU A 134 -4.76 7.99 14.52
N ALA A 135 -5.85 7.76 13.79
CA ALA A 135 -6.82 8.82 13.57
C ALA A 135 -7.18 9.42 14.93
N PRO A 136 -7.34 10.76 15.06
CA PRO A 136 -7.80 11.35 16.31
C PRO A 136 -9.07 10.60 16.70
N GLN A 137 -9.02 9.89 17.84
CA GLN A 137 -10.21 9.26 18.38
C GLN A 137 -11.21 10.40 18.59
N PRO A 138 -12.50 10.24 18.22
CA PRO A 138 -13.50 11.20 18.64
C PRO A 138 -13.34 11.31 20.14
N GLU A 139 -13.03 12.53 20.63
CA GLU A 139 -12.97 12.79 22.06
C GLU A 139 -14.26 12.22 22.65
N GLU A 140 -14.10 11.17 23.44
CA GLU A 140 -15.19 10.55 24.19
C GLU A 140 -15.78 11.72 25.00
N GLU A 141 -16.95 12.22 24.58
CA GLU A 141 -17.66 13.30 25.23
C GLU A 141 -17.83 12.87 26.67
N ALA A 142 -16.90 13.37 27.51
CA ALA A 142 -16.83 13.06 28.92
C ALA A 142 -18.23 13.22 29.48
N GLU A 143 -18.76 12.10 29.97
CA GLU A 143 -20.06 11.94 30.60
C GLU A 143 -20.44 13.21 31.38
N ARG A 144 -21.16 14.13 30.73
CA ARG A 144 -21.87 15.19 31.45
C ARG A 144 -23.08 14.52 32.07
N SER A 145 -22.86 13.91 33.23
CA SER A 145 -23.90 13.46 34.14
C SER A 145 -24.95 14.57 34.31
N PRO A 146 -26.24 14.32 34.05
CA PRO A 146 -27.32 15.27 34.34
C PRO A 146 -27.70 15.17 35.84
N SER A 147 -26.75 15.46 36.72
CA SER A 147 -26.98 15.44 38.18
C SER A 147 -26.69 16.79 38.82
N GLY A 148 -27.15 17.88 38.20
CA GLY A 148 -26.93 19.25 38.69
C GLY A 148 -28.19 20.05 39.08
N TRP A 149 -29.39 19.67 38.64
CA TRP A 149 -30.55 20.57 38.74
C TRP A 149 -31.50 20.30 39.93
N ARG A 150 -31.24 19.27 40.73
CA ARG A 150 -32.00 19.07 41.99
C ARG A 150 -31.71 20.14 43.06
N GLY A 151 -30.68 20.98 42.90
CA GLY A 151 -30.33 22.04 43.86
C GLY A 151 -31.04 23.39 43.67
N ILE A 152 -31.65 23.66 42.51
CA ILE A 152 -32.22 25.00 42.22
C ILE A 152 -33.68 25.11 42.68
N ALA A 153 -34.40 23.98 42.79
CA ALA A 153 -35.79 23.96 43.26
C ALA A 153 -35.94 24.15 44.78
N GLN A 154 -34.85 24.09 45.56
CA GLN A 154 -34.90 24.23 47.02
C GLN A 154 -34.66 25.68 47.51
N ARG A 155 -34.49 26.65 46.59
CA ARG A 155 -34.24 28.06 46.91
C ARG A 155 -35.37 29.02 46.54
N MET A 156 -36.47 28.53 45.94
CA MET A 156 -37.71 29.30 45.78
C MET A 156 -38.73 28.88 46.84
N GLY A 157 -38.45 29.33 48.07
CA GLY A 157 -39.37 29.19 49.20
C GLY A 157 -40.72 29.83 48.91
N LEU A 158 -41.72 29.00 48.61
CA LEU A 158 -43.13 29.32 48.81
C LEU A 158 -43.35 29.55 50.32
N LYS A 159 -43.42 30.80 50.75
CA LYS A 159 -44.05 31.15 52.03
C LYS A 159 -45.56 30.94 51.86
N ARG A 160 -46.10 29.95 52.57
CA ARG A 160 -47.51 29.89 52.93
C ARG A 160 -47.70 30.75 54.19
N SER A 161 -48.53 31.79 54.10
CA SER A 161 -49.53 32.17 55.09
C SER A 161 -50.46 33.23 54.53
#